data_AF-A0A3D5Q423-F1
#
_entry.id   AF-A0A3D5Q423-F1
#
_cell.length_a   1.000
_cell.length_b   1.000
_cell.length_c   1.000
_cell.angle_alpha   90.00
_cell.angle_beta   90.00
_cell.angle_gamma   90.00
#
_symmetry.space_group_name_H-M   'P 1'
#
loop_
_entity.id
_entity.type
_entity.pdbx_description
1 polymer ?
#
loop_
_entity_poly.entity_id
_entity_poly.type
_entity_poly.pdbx_seq_one_letter_code
_entity_poly.pdbx_strand_id
1 'polypeptide(L)'
;GMEQIVRDTRIATLYEGTNGIQALDLLGRKVLMTQGESLKRFTRQVHVFCKENADNEQLKEFVEPLAAINKEWGDLTTKIGMTAMKNREEVGAASVDYLMYS
;
A
#
# COMPACT_ATOMS: atom_id res chain seq x y z
N GLY A 1 -0.58 -17.69 28.20
CA GLY A 1 -0.07 -16.31 28.07
C GLY A 1 0.09 -15.91 26.62
N MET A 2 1.12 -16.42 25.94
CA MET A 2 1.32 -16.17 24.50
C MET A 2 0.19 -16.72 23.63
N GLU A 3 -0.40 -17.87 23.97
CA GLU A 3 -1.54 -18.41 23.23
C GLU A 3 -2.79 -17.54 23.37
N GLN A 4 -2.94 -16.83 24.49
CA GLN A 4 -4.03 -15.90 24.70
C GLN A 4 -3.89 -14.68 23.78
N ILE A 5 -2.69 -14.11 23.64
CA ILE A 5 -2.44 -12.99 22.73
C ILE A 5 -2.83 -13.36 21.30
N VAL A 6 -2.41 -14.54 20.81
CA VAL A 6 -2.73 -14.99 19.45
C VAL A 6 -4.24 -15.18 19.25
N ARG A 7 -4.94 -15.77 20.23
CA ARG A 7 -6.39 -15.95 20.16
C ARG A 7 -7.14 -14.63 20.20
N ASP A 8 -6.76 -13.74 21.10
CA ASP A 8 -7.46 -12.48 21.33
C ASP A 8 -7.23 -11.51 20.16
N THR A 9 -6.05 -11.54 19.52
CA THR A 9 -5.76 -10.70 18.34
C THR A 9 -6.36 -11.24 17.03
N ARG A 10 -6.75 -12.52 16.96
CA ARG A 10 -7.30 -13.11 15.73
C ARG A 10 -8.56 -12.41 15.25
N ILE A 11 -9.42 -11.96 16.16
CA ILE A 11 -10.68 -11.28 15.84
C ILE A 11 -10.47 -9.94 15.12
N ALA A 12 -9.31 -9.28 15.35
CA ALA A 12 -9.00 -7.98 14.73
C ALA A 12 -8.91 -8.05 13.20
N THR A 13 -8.67 -9.24 12.64
CA THR A 13 -8.61 -9.45 11.18
C THR A 13 -9.98 -9.72 10.53
N LEU A 14 -11.04 -9.83 11.34
CA LEU A 14 -12.38 -10.26 10.93
C LEU A 14 -13.47 -9.24 11.26
N TYR A 15 -13.40 -8.63 12.44
CA TYR A 15 -14.38 -7.67 12.93
C TYR A 15 -14.18 -6.27 12.29
N GLU A 16 -15.26 -5.48 12.13
CA GLU A 16 -15.28 -4.20 11.38
C GLU A 16 -14.79 -4.27 9.93
N GLY A 17 -15.03 -5.40 9.29
CA GLY A 17 -14.61 -5.67 7.91
C GLY A 17 -13.33 -6.50 7.88
N THR A 18 -13.40 -7.63 7.20
CA THR A 18 -12.27 -8.55 7.09
C THR A 18 -11.11 -7.89 6.35
N ASN A 19 -9.88 -8.37 6.57
CA ASN A 19 -8.71 -7.87 5.84
C ASN A 19 -8.93 -7.84 4.31
N GLY A 20 -9.64 -8.81 3.74
CA GLY A 20 -9.97 -8.82 2.31
C GLY A 20 -10.93 -7.70 1.90
N ILE A 21 -11.92 -7.36 2.73
CA ILE A 21 -12.81 -6.23 2.47
C ILE A 21 -12.05 -4.90 2.59
N GLN A 22 -11.19 -4.76 3.59
CA GLN A 22 -10.33 -3.58 3.74
C GLN A 22 -9.37 -3.42 2.55
N ALA A 23 -8.81 -4.53 2.06
CA ALA A 23 -7.93 -4.55 0.90
C ALA A 23 -8.63 -4.09 -0.39
N LEU A 24 -9.84 -4.60 -0.64
CA LEU A 24 -10.68 -4.18 -1.76
C LEU A 24 -11.07 -2.70 -1.64
N ASP A 25 -11.33 -2.23 -0.42
CA ASP A 25 -11.63 -0.83 -0.16
C ASP A 25 -10.46 0.07 -0.54
N LEU A 26 -9.25 -0.28 -0.08
CA LEU A 26 -8.04 0.46 -0.35
C LEU A 26 -7.76 0.51 -1.86
N LEU A 27 -7.53 -0.65 -2.48
CA LEU A 27 -7.10 -0.71 -3.88
C LEU A 27 -8.20 -0.23 -4.82
N GLY A 28 -9.42 -0.75 -4.67
CA GLY A 28 -10.54 -0.39 -5.53
C GLY A 28 -11.03 1.03 -5.30
N ARG A 29 -11.56 1.30 -4.10
CA ARG A 29 -12.30 2.55 -3.81
C ARG A 29 -11.38 3.74 -3.50
N LYS A 30 -10.33 3.56 -2.71
CA LYS A 30 -9.46 4.69 -2.30
C LYS A 30 -8.40 5.02 -3.35
N VAL A 31 -7.85 4.04 -4.03
CA VAL A 31 -6.77 4.23 -5.00
C VAL A 31 -7.29 4.31 -6.43
N LEU A 32 -7.91 3.25 -6.97
CA LEU A 32 -8.26 3.20 -8.39
C LEU A 32 -9.43 4.13 -8.77
N MET A 33 -10.49 4.21 -7.96
CA MET A 33 -11.61 5.11 -8.23
C MET A 33 -11.22 6.61 -8.18
N THR A 34 -10.16 6.96 -7.43
CA THR A 34 -9.61 8.33 -7.43
C THR A 34 -8.57 8.53 -8.54
N GLN A 35 -8.45 7.59 -9.47
CA GLN A 35 -7.43 7.59 -10.54
C GLN A 35 -6.00 7.77 -9.98
N GLY A 36 -5.75 7.21 -8.78
CA GLY A 36 -4.47 7.30 -8.09
C GLY A 36 -4.20 8.64 -7.38
N GLU A 37 -5.13 9.60 -7.39
CA GLU A 37 -4.91 10.92 -6.79
C GLU A 37 -4.62 10.83 -5.28
N SER A 38 -5.37 9.97 -4.57
CA SER A 38 -5.15 9.77 -3.13
C SER A 38 -3.77 9.17 -2.82
N LEU A 39 -3.33 8.17 -3.60
CA LEU A 39 -1.99 7.60 -3.47
C LEU A 39 -0.91 8.63 -3.80
N LYS A 40 -1.12 9.43 -4.85
CA LYS A 40 -0.19 10.49 -5.28
C LYS A 40 0.03 11.54 -4.19
N ARG A 41 -1.00 11.87 -3.40
CA ARG A 41 -0.86 12.80 -2.27
C ARG A 41 0.07 12.26 -1.18
N PHE A 42 0.01 10.97 -0.88
CA PHE A 42 0.87 10.35 0.12
C PHE A 42 2.30 10.14 -0.40
N THR A 43 2.44 9.50 -1.56
CA THR A 43 3.75 9.23 -2.19
C THR A 43 4.55 10.50 -2.49
N ARG A 44 3.88 11.64 -2.72
CA ARG A 44 4.53 12.96 -2.82
C ARG A 44 5.16 13.40 -1.50
N GLN A 45 4.53 13.18 -0.36
CA GLN A 45 5.11 13.51 0.95
C GLN A 45 6.37 12.68 1.20
N VAL A 46 6.31 11.38 0.91
CA VAL A 46 7.47 10.47 0.99
C VAL A 46 8.58 10.93 0.06
N HIS A 47 8.25 11.27 -1.20
CA HIS A 47 9.24 11.77 -2.16
C HIS A 47 9.92 13.06 -1.70
N VAL A 48 9.16 14.02 -1.16
CA VAL A 48 9.72 15.27 -0.62
C VAL A 48 10.65 14.98 0.55
N PHE A 49 10.21 14.15 1.50
CA PHE A 49 11.04 13.74 2.63
C PHE A 49 12.36 13.09 2.19
N CYS A 50 12.31 12.14 1.26
CA CYS A 50 13.51 11.50 0.72
C CYS A 50 14.44 12.52 0.04
N LYS A 51 13.87 13.49 -0.69
CA LYS A 51 14.65 14.52 -1.38
C LYS A 51 15.34 15.47 -0.39
N GLU A 52 14.65 15.90 0.66
CA GLU A 52 15.19 16.81 1.67
C GLU A 52 16.30 16.17 2.51
N ASN A 53 16.31 14.83 2.62
CA ASN A 53 17.26 14.08 3.42
C ASN A 53 18.28 13.29 2.59
N ALA A 54 18.35 13.52 1.28
CA ALA A 54 19.23 12.76 0.38
C ALA A 54 20.72 12.90 0.73
N ASP A 55 21.13 14.08 1.22
CA ASP A 55 22.52 14.38 1.59
C ASP A 55 22.80 14.15 3.08
N ASN A 56 21.83 13.64 3.85
CA ASN A 56 22.03 13.31 5.26
C ASN A 56 22.68 11.93 5.39
N GLU A 57 23.98 11.90 5.69
CA GLU A 57 24.76 10.66 5.80
C GLU A 57 24.18 9.66 6.82
N GLN A 58 23.55 10.13 7.90
CA GLN A 58 22.95 9.25 8.92
C GLN A 58 21.62 8.63 8.47
N LEU A 59 20.94 9.24 7.50
CA LEU A 59 19.64 8.77 7.01
C LEU A 59 19.73 8.07 5.65
N LYS A 60 20.89 8.16 5.00
CA LYS A 60 21.08 7.67 3.63
C LYS A 60 20.70 6.21 3.45
N GLU A 61 21.05 5.35 4.41
CA GLU A 61 20.73 3.92 4.37
C GLU A 61 19.21 3.62 4.41
N PHE A 62 18.40 4.55 4.93
CA PHE A 62 16.94 4.40 5.01
C PHE A 62 16.23 5.12 3.86
N VAL A 63 16.73 6.29 3.47
CA VAL A 63 16.13 7.16 2.45
C VAL A 63 16.23 6.53 1.07
N GLU A 64 17.35 5.89 0.73
CA GLU A 64 17.53 5.24 -0.58
C GLU A 64 16.53 4.08 -0.81
N PRO A 65 16.37 3.09 0.11
CA PRO A 65 15.35 2.06 -0.02
C PRO A 65 13.93 2.61 -0.01
N LEU A 66 13.64 3.60 0.86
CA LEU A 66 12.32 4.21 0.93
C LEU A 66 11.92 4.89 -0.39
N ALA A 67 12.85 5.62 -1.01
CA ALA A 67 12.62 6.24 -2.31
C ALA A 67 12.38 5.20 -3.42
N ALA A 68 13.09 4.08 -3.40
CA ALA A 68 12.92 2.98 -4.34
C ALA A 68 11.55 2.32 -4.20
N ILE A 69 11.14 1.96 -2.99
CA ILE A 69 9.84 1.34 -2.70
C ILE A 69 8.69 2.30 -3.01
N ASN A 70 8.83 3.59 -2.67
CA ASN A 70 7.81 4.60 -2.99
C ASN A 70 7.58 4.74 -4.50
N LYS A 71 8.64 4.59 -5.31
CA LYS A 71 8.53 4.55 -6.77
C LYS A 71 7.88 3.25 -7.24
N GLU A 72 8.37 2.11 -6.77
CA GLU A 72 7.84 0.78 -7.11
C GLU A 72 6.35 0.67 -6.80
N TRP A 73 5.90 1.23 -5.67
CA TRP A 73 4.49 1.25 -5.30
C TRP A 73 3.63 1.95 -6.36
N GLY A 74 4.05 3.13 -6.83
CA GLY A 74 3.35 3.85 -7.90
C GLY A 74 3.31 3.08 -9.22
N ASP A 75 4.41 2.40 -9.56
CA ASP A 75 4.53 1.57 -10.77
C ASP A 75 3.60 0.34 -10.69
N LEU A 76 3.56 -0.34 -9.53
CA LEU A 76 2.67 -1.47 -9.25
C LEU A 76 1.19 -1.05 -9.34
N THR A 77 0.80 0.05 -8.71
CA THR A 77 -0.57 0.58 -8.79
C THR A 77 -0.98 0.84 -10.24
N THR A 78 -0.08 1.43 -11.02
CA THR A 78 -0.33 1.71 -12.44
C THR A 78 -0.51 0.42 -13.25
N LYS A 79 0.36 -0.57 -13.03
CA LYS A 79 0.28 -1.89 -13.68
C LYS A 79 -1.03 -2.61 -13.35
N ILE A 80 -1.42 -2.62 -12.08
CA ILE A 80 -2.68 -3.23 -11.64
C ILE A 80 -3.86 -2.49 -12.28
N GLY A 81 -3.88 -1.16 -12.24
CA GLY A 81 -4.94 -0.36 -12.85
C GLY A 81 -5.09 -0.60 -14.36
N MET A 82 -3.98 -0.69 -15.10
CA MET A 82 -4.00 -1.01 -16.54
C MET A 82 -4.51 -2.42 -16.82
N THR A 83 -4.16 -3.39 -15.98
CA THR A 83 -4.59 -4.78 -16.13
C THR A 83 -6.08 -4.92 -15.77
N ALA A 84 -6.53 -4.21 -14.74
CA ALA A 84 -7.92 -4.14 -14.30
C ALA A 84 -8.87 -3.58 -15.37
N MET A 85 -8.39 -2.69 -16.26
CA MET A 85 -9.17 -2.21 -17.41
C MET A 85 -9.52 -3.33 -18.39
N LYS A 86 -8.68 -4.37 -18.50
CA LYS A 86 -8.90 -5.53 -19.37
C LYS A 86 -9.61 -6.67 -18.64
N ASN A 87 -9.31 -6.86 -17.35
CA ASN A 87 -9.89 -7.90 -16.51
C ASN A 87 -10.21 -7.35 -15.12
N ARG A 88 -11.51 -7.16 -14.82
CA ARG A 88 -11.95 -6.57 -13.54
C ARG A 88 -11.58 -7.40 -12.32
N GLU A 89 -11.44 -8.71 -12.47
CA GLU A 89 -11.09 -9.63 -11.37
C GLU A 89 -9.67 -9.39 -10.84
N GLU A 90 -8.81 -8.72 -11.61
CA GLU A 90 -7.43 -8.41 -11.22
C GLU A 90 -7.37 -7.59 -9.92
N VAL A 91 -8.32 -6.67 -9.73
CA VAL A 91 -8.38 -5.84 -8.52
C VAL A 91 -8.60 -6.72 -7.29
N GLY A 92 -9.51 -7.70 -7.38
CA GLY A 92 -9.79 -8.62 -6.29
C GLY A 92 -8.59 -9.51 -6.00
N ALA A 93 -8.00 -10.09 -7.05
CA ALA A 93 -6.85 -10.98 -6.96
C ALA A 93 -5.63 -10.29 -6.31
N ALA A 94 -5.34 -9.05 -6.67
CA ALA A 94 -4.19 -8.32 -6.17
C ALA A 94 -4.43 -7.59 -4.83
N SER A 95 -5.69 -7.40 -4.41
CA SER A 95 -6.04 -6.48 -3.32
C SER A 95 -5.31 -6.77 -2.00
N VAL A 96 -5.29 -8.02 -1.55
CA VAL A 96 -4.71 -8.39 -0.24
C VAL A 96 -3.19 -8.21 -0.25
N ASP A 97 -2.51 -8.65 -1.30
CA ASP A 97 -1.07 -8.47 -1.44
C ASP A 97 -0.71 -6.97 -1.55
N TYR A 98 -1.52 -6.20 -2.28
CA TYR A 98 -1.37 -4.76 -2.37
C TYR A 98 -1.50 -4.07 -1.02
N LEU A 99 -2.47 -4.46 -0.19
CA LEU A 99 -2.66 -3.92 1.17
C LEU A 99 -1.47 -4.24 2.09
N MET A 100 -0.86 -5.42 1.95
CA MET A 100 0.29 -5.80 2.79
C MET A 100 1.61 -5.17 2.31
N TYR A 101 1.67 -4.79 1.02
CA TYR A 101 2.80 -4.08 0.44
C TYR A 101 2.78 -2.58 0.72
N SER A 102 1.59 -1.95 0.70
CA SER A 102 1.36 -0.52 0.93
C SER A 102 1.66 -0.07 2.35
#